data_AF-A0A6G3DI19-F1
#
_entry.id   AF-A0A6G3DI19-F1
#
_cell.length_a   1.000
_cell.length_b   1.000
_cell.length_c   1.000
_cell.angle_alpha   90.00
_cell.angle_beta   90.00
_cell.angle_gamma   90.00
#
_symmetry.space_group_name_H-M   'P 1'
#
loop_
_entity.id
_entity.type
_entity.pdbx_description
1 polymer ?
#
loop_
_entity_poly.entity_id
_entity_poly.type
_entity_poly.pdbx_seq_one_letter_code
_entity_poly.pdbx_strand_id
1 'polypeptide(L)'
;MTPMLVVMLAIGFTDILFALDSIPAIYGLTQDPYIVFTANAFALMGLRQLYFLIGGLLKKLVHLSYGLSVILGFIGVKLVLHALHESGVHVPEIGIPFSLGFIVLVLAVTTASSLWVTRRQERA
;
A
#
# COMPACT_ATOMS: atom_id res chain seq x y z
N MET A 1 -24.77 -19.99 5.24
CA MET A 1 -23.55 -19.15 5.28
C MET A 1 -23.58 -18.35 6.57
N THR A 2 -22.77 -18.70 7.57
CA THR A 2 -22.68 -17.89 8.79
C THR A 2 -21.92 -16.60 8.44
N PRO A 3 -22.32 -15.43 8.96
CA PRO A 3 -21.63 -14.17 8.71
C PRO A 3 -20.13 -14.23 9.02
N MET A 4 -19.75 -15.01 10.04
CA MET A 4 -18.35 -15.25 10.42
C MET A 4 -17.53 -16.00 9.37
N LEU A 5 -18.12 -16.95 8.64
CA LEU A 5 -17.43 -17.68 7.56
C LEU A 5 -17.07 -16.73 6.42
N VAL A 6 -17.99 -15.84 6.05
CA VAL A 6 -17.78 -14.84 4.98
C VAL A 6 -16.69 -13.85 5.37
N VAL A 7 -16.69 -13.38 6.62
CA VAL A 7 -15.66 -12.47 7.13
C VAL A 7 -14.28 -13.15 7.16
N MET A 8 -14.18 -14.40 7.62
CA MET A 8 -12.92 -15.15 7.60
C MET A 8 -12.37 -15.34 6.20
N LEU A 9 -13.23 -15.70 5.24
CA LEU A 9 -12.84 -15.85 3.83
C LEU A 9 -12.39 -14.51 3.24
N ALA A 10 -13.13 -13.43 3.48
CA ALA A 10 -12.79 -12.11 2.96
C ALA A 10 -11.43 -11.61 3.50
N ILE A 11 -11.18 -11.77 4.81
CA ILE A 11 -9.91 -11.38 5.43
C ILE A 11 -8.77 -12.25 4.89
N GLY A 12 -8.93 -13.59 4.86
CA GLY A 12 -7.90 -14.50 4.36
C GLY A 12 -7.56 -14.25 2.89
N PHE A 13 -8.55 -13.97 2.05
CA PHE A 13 -8.33 -13.68 0.63
C PHE A 13 -7.63 -12.33 0.42
N THR A 14 -8.02 -11.32 1.20
CA THR A 14 -7.40 -9.99 1.15
C THR A 14 -5.93 -10.05 1.60
N ASP A 15 -5.63 -10.87 2.62
CA ASP A 15 -4.27 -11.03 3.12
C ASP A 15 -3.36 -11.72 2.09
N ILE A 16 -3.85 -12.76 1.40
CA ILE A 16 -3.13 -13.41 0.30
C ILE A 16 -2.83 -12.42 -0.84
N LEU A 17 -3.81 -11.58 -1.21
CA LEU A 17 -3.61 -10.57 -2.25
C LEU A 17 -2.57 -9.51 -1.83
N PHE A 18 -2.58 -9.09 -0.56
CA PHE A 18 -1.56 -8.16 -0.03
C PHE A 18 -0.19 -8.82 0.16
N ALA A 19 -0.13 -10.13 0.38
CA ALA A 19 1.10 -10.90 0.49
C ALA A 19 1.91 -10.89 -0.83
N LEU A 20 1.25 -10.75 -1.98
CA LEU A 20 1.92 -10.72 -3.29
C LEU A 20 2.91 -9.56 -3.45
N ASP A 21 2.64 -8.40 -2.85
CA ASP A 21 3.55 -7.24 -2.87
C ASP A 21 4.44 -7.20 -1.61
N SER A 22 3.86 -7.52 -0.45
CA SER A 22 4.57 -7.42 0.82
C SER A 22 5.61 -8.53 1.06
N ILE A 23 5.44 -9.74 0.49
CA ILE A 23 6.44 -10.81 0.61
C ILE A 23 7.71 -10.47 -0.18
N PRO A 24 7.67 -10.14 -1.49
CA PRO A 24 8.88 -9.76 -2.21
C PRO A 24 9.59 -8.56 -1.60
N ALA A 25 8.84 -7.58 -1.09
CA ALA A 25 9.40 -6.39 -0.44
C ALA A 25 10.17 -6.74 0.85
N ILE A 26 9.63 -7.61 1.70
CA ILE A 26 10.30 -8.04 2.94
C ILE A 26 11.50 -8.93 2.63
N TYR A 27 11.38 -9.87 1.68
CA TYR A 27 12.52 -10.69 1.26
C TYR A 27 13.64 -9.86 0.62
N GLY A 28 13.33 -8.73 0.00
CA GLY A 28 14.33 -7.76 -0.45
C GLY A 28 15.16 -7.13 0.67
N LEU A 29 14.68 -7.15 1.93
CA LEU A 29 15.36 -6.59 3.11
C LEU A 29 15.95 -7.66 4.03
N THR A 30 15.27 -8.81 4.18
CA THR A 30 15.71 -9.90 5.04
C THR A 30 15.29 -11.25 4.47
N GLN A 31 16.20 -12.22 4.52
CA GLN A 31 15.95 -13.58 4.04
C GLN A 31 15.59 -14.54 5.19
N ASP A 32 15.49 -14.04 6.42
CA ASP A 32 15.15 -14.86 7.59
C ASP A 32 13.63 -15.11 7.66
N PRO A 33 13.16 -16.36 7.44
CA PRO A 33 11.74 -16.68 7.46
C PRO A 33 11.07 -16.41 8.80
N TYR A 34 11.83 -16.43 9.90
CA TYR A 34 11.31 -16.11 11.24
C TYR A 34 10.86 -14.65 11.30
N ILE A 35 11.64 -13.72 10.73
CA ILE A 35 11.32 -12.29 10.70
C ILE A 35 10.10 -12.03 9.81
N VAL A 36 10.02 -12.68 8.66
CA VAL A 36 8.87 -12.56 7.76
C VAL A 36 7.58 -13.06 8.44
N PHE A 37 7.65 -14.22 9.09
CA PHE A 37 6.53 -14.81 9.81
C PHE A 37 6.07 -13.94 10.98
N THR A 38 7.00 -13.48 11.82
CA THR A 38 6.66 -12.63 12.96
C THR A 38 6.09 -11.28 12.52
N ALA A 39 6.63 -10.64 11.47
CA ALA A 39 6.10 -9.39 10.93
C ALA A 39 4.65 -9.53 10.44
N ASN A 40 4.35 -10.60 9.70
CA ASN A 40 3.00 -10.86 9.17
C ASN A 40 2.01 -11.23 10.30
N ALA A 41 2.44 -12.08 11.24
CA ALA A 41 1.64 -12.42 12.42
C ALA A 41 1.30 -11.19 13.27
N PHE A 42 2.25 -10.27 13.46
CA PHE A 42 2.01 -9.02 14.20
C PHE A 42 1.04 -8.09 13.47
N ALA A 43 1.12 -8.02 12.14
CA ALA A 43 0.19 -7.26 11.31
C ALA A 43 -1.27 -7.76 11.48
N LEU A 44 -1.47 -9.08 11.50
CA LEU A 44 -2.79 -9.69 11.73
C LEU A 44 -3.29 -9.47 13.16
N MET A 45 -2.42 -9.58 14.17
CA MET A 45 -2.79 -9.35 15.58
C MET A 45 -3.24 -7.91 15.85
N GLY A 46 -2.63 -6.91 15.19
CA GLY A 46 -2.98 -5.50 15.32
C GLY A 46 -4.26 -5.07 14.58
N LEU A 47 -4.76 -5.91 13.66
CA LEU A 47 -5.84 -5.56 12.74
C LEU A 47 -7.12 -5.14 13.46
N ARG A 48 -7.46 -5.74 14.62
CA ARG A 48 -8.68 -5.41 15.38
C ARG A 48 -8.68 -3.96 15.89
N GLN A 49 -7.58 -3.50 16.47
CA GLN A 49 -7.47 -2.12 16.96
C GLN A 49 -7.34 -1.14 15.80
N LEU A 50 -6.63 -1.54 14.74
CA LEU A 50 -6.49 -0.73 13.54
C LEU A 50 -7.84 -0.53 12.85
N TYR A 51 -8.72 -1.54 12.78
CA TYR A 51 -10.06 -1.40 12.17
C TYR A 51 -10.87 -0.22 12.74
N PHE A 52 -10.84 -0.05 14.06
CA PHE A 52 -11.51 1.06 14.72
C PHE A 52 -10.87 2.41 14.36
N LEU A 53 -9.54 2.45 14.32
CA LEU A 53 -8.79 3.64 13.93
C LEU A 53 -9.00 3.99 12.44
N ILE A 54 -8.96 3.00 11.55
CA ILE A 54 -9.16 3.15 10.10
C ILE A 54 -10.58 3.66 9.81
N GLY A 55 -11.60 3.20 10.55
CA GLY A 55 -12.95 3.75 10.41
C GLY A 55 -13.02 5.27 10.67
N GLY A 56 -12.25 5.77 11.65
CA GLY A 56 -12.12 7.20 11.92
C GLY A 56 -11.23 7.93 10.90
N LEU A 57 -10.14 7.31 10.48
CA LEU A 57 -9.21 7.86 9.50
C LEU A 57 -9.80 7.94 8.10
N LEU A 58 -10.54 6.93 7.62
CA LEU A 58 -11.20 6.92 6.32
C LEU A 58 -12.15 8.11 6.13
N LYS A 59 -12.81 8.56 7.20
CA LYS A 59 -13.63 9.78 7.17
C LYS A 59 -12.81 11.06 6.96
N LYS A 60 -11.53 11.05 7.37
CA LYS A 60 -10.59 12.18 7.21
C LYS A 60 -9.70 12.06 5.97
N LEU A 61 -9.52 10.86 5.41
CA LEU A 61 -8.58 10.56 4.32
C LEU A 61 -9.30 10.29 2.98
N VAL A 62 -10.27 11.12 2.63
CA VAL A 62 -11.11 10.98 1.42
C VAL A 62 -10.31 10.95 0.12
N HIS A 63 -9.21 11.72 0.04
CA HIS A 63 -8.39 11.78 -1.18
C HIS A 63 -7.26 10.75 -1.23
N LEU A 64 -7.09 9.94 -0.17
CA LEU A 64 -5.98 9.00 -0.09
C LEU A 64 -6.12 7.86 -1.12
N SER A 65 -7.33 7.37 -1.37
CA SER A 65 -7.58 6.34 -2.40
C SER A 65 -7.16 6.81 -3.79
N TYR A 66 -7.43 8.07 -4.16
CA TYR A 66 -6.99 8.64 -5.43
C TYR A 66 -5.47 8.74 -5.53
N GLY A 67 -4.82 9.17 -4.45
CA GLY A 67 -3.36 9.20 -4.36
C GLY A 67 -2.72 7.83 -4.56
N LEU A 68 -3.30 6.83 -3.91
CA LEU A 68 -2.84 5.44 -4.00
C LEU A 68 -3.02 4.89 -5.42
N SER A 69 -4.14 5.18 -6.10
CA SER A 69 -4.34 4.79 -7.50
C SER A 69 -3.30 5.37 -8.45
N VAL A 70 -2.90 6.63 -8.26
CA VAL A 70 -1.82 7.27 -9.04
C VAL A 70 -0.49 6.58 -8.81
N ILE A 71 -0.18 6.24 -7.55
CA ILE A 71 1.03 5.52 -7.17
C ILE A 71 1.05 4.12 -7.79
N LEU A 72 -0.05 3.35 -7.69
CA LEU A 72 -0.14 2.01 -8.29
C LEU A 72 -0.02 2.05 -9.81
N GLY A 73 -0.64 3.03 -10.47
CA GLY A 73 -0.49 3.22 -11.91
C GLY A 73 0.97 3.47 -12.31
N PHE A 74 1.66 4.36 -11.57
CA PHE A 74 3.07 4.63 -11.79
C PHE A 74 3.96 3.41 -11.54
N ILE A 75 3.76 2.68 -10.43
CA ILE A 75 4.51 1.47 -10.09
C ILE A 75 4.26 0.38 -11.13
N GLY A 76 3.00 0.17 -11.56
CA GLY A 76 2.66 -0.81 -12.59
C GLY A 76 3.37 -0.54 -13.91
N VAL A 77 3.36 0.71 -14.38
CA VAL A 77 4.10 1.11 -15.59
C VAL A 77 5.60 0.91 -15.41
N LYS A 78 6.15 1.27 -14.25
CA LYS A 78 7.58 1.08 -13.93
C LYS A 78 7.97 -0.41 -13.96
N LEU A 79 7.15 -1.31 -13.41
CA LEU A 79 7.44 -2.76 -13.40
C LEU A 79 7.42 -3.35 -14.82
N VAL A 80 6.48 -2.93 -15.66
CA VAL A 80 6.45 -3.33 -17.08
C VAL A 80 7.70 -2.83 -17.82
N LEU A 81 8.08 -1.57 -17.59
CA LEU A 81 9.30 -1.01 -18.18
C LEU A 81 10.56 -1.72 -17.66
N HIS A 82 10.61 -2.09 -16.38
CA HIS A 82 11.74 -2.83 -15.80
C HIS A 82 11.86 -4.24 -16.39
N ALA A 83 10.75 -4.97 -16.55
CA ALA A 83 10.74 -6.27 -17.19
C ALA A 83 11.17 -6.21 -18.68
N LEU A 84 10.79 -5.13 -19.39
CA LEU A 84 11.22 -4.88 -20.78
C LEU A 84 12.71 -4.54 -20.89
N HIS A 85 13.28 -3.89 -19.87
CA HIS A 85 14.73 -3.65 -19.79
C HIS A 85 15.53 -4.94 -19.56
N GLU A 86 15.10 -5.79 -18.62
CA GLU A 86 15.73 -7.10 -18.40
C GLU A 86 15.66 -7.99 -19.65
N SER A 87 14.67 -7.77 -20.52
CA SER A 87 14.48 -8.49 -21.78
C SER A 87 15.39 -8.03 -22.94
N GLY A 88 16.30 -7.05 -22.71
CA GLY A 88 17.38 -6.70 -23.65
C GLY A 88 17.27 -5.36 -24.39
N VAL A 89 16.33 -4.49 -24.02
CA VAL A 89 16.22 -3.14 -24.61
C VAL A 89 16.86 -2.10 -23.69
N HIS A 90 17.91 -1.42 -24.17
CA HIS A 90 18.59 -0.35 -23.45
C HIS A 90 17.72 0.92 -23.42
N VAL A 91 16.89 1.04 -22.40
CA VAL A 91 16.14 2.26 -22.08
C VAL A 91 16.79 2.88 -20.81
N PRO A 92 16.58 4.16 -20.47
CA PRO A 92 17.22 4.75 -19.28
C PRO A 92 16.65 4.18 -17.98
N GLU A 93 17.52 3.73 -17.08
CA GLU A 93 17.11 3.27 -15.75
C GLU A 93 16.39 4.40 -15.00
N ILE A 94 15.13 4.17 -14.65
CA ILE A 94 14.45 5.03 -13.68
C ILE A 94 15.05 4.69 -12.32
N GLY A 95 16.01 5.50 -11.89
CA GLY A 95 16.67 5.32 -10.61
C GLY A 95 15.65 5.19 -9.48
N ILE A 96 15.88 4.22 -8.60
CA ILE A 96 15.19 4.05 -7.31
C ILE A 96 14.94 5.40 -6.59
N PRO A 97 15.90 6.36 -6.53
CA PRO A 97 15.65 7.66 -5.91
C PRO A 97 14.55 8.50 -6.57
N PHE A 98 14.38 8.44 -7.90
CA PHE A 98 13.33 9.18 -8.59
C PHE A 98 11.96 8.57 -8.33
N SER A 99 11.87 7.24 -8.35
CA SER A 99 10.66 6.50 -7.99
C SER A 99 10.23 6.80 -6.54
N LEU A 100 11.18 6.79 -5.61
CA LEU A 100 10.93 7.14 -4.22
C LEU A 100 10.48 8.60 -4.08
N GLY A 101 11.15 9.53 -4.77
CA GLY A 101 10.77 10.95 -4.78
C GLY A 101 9.34 11.18 -5.28
N PHE A 102 8.95 10.50 -6.36
CA PHE A 102 7.58 10.58 -6.89
C PHE A 102 6.54 10.06 -5.90
N ILE A 103 6.79 8.90 -5.28
CA ILE A 103 5.88 8.33 -4.28
C ILE A 103 5.72 9.28 -3.08
N VAL A 104 6.83 9.80 -2.55
CA VAL A 104 6.81 10.76 -1.42
C VAL A 104 6.05 12.02 -1.79
N LEU A 105 6.25 12.56 -2.99
CA LEU A 105 5.54 13.74 -3.49
C LEU A 105 4.02 13.50 -3.54
N VAL A 106 3.59 12.39 -4.16
CA VAL A 106 2.17 12.07 -4.30
C VAL A 106 1.53 11.84 -2.93
N LEU A 107 2.19 11.12 -2.02
CA LEU A 107 1.72 10.91 -0.65
C LEU A 107 1.62 12.23 0.13
N ALA A 108 2.60 13.13 -0.02
CA ALA A 108 2.57 14.43 0.64
C ALA A 108 1.41 15.30 0.14
N VAL A 109 1.21 15.39 -1.18
CA VAL A 109 0.11 16.16 -1.80
C VAL A 109 -1.25 15.61 -1.41
N THR A 110 -1.43 14.28 -1.47
CA THR A 110 -2.72 13.63 -1.18
C THR A 110 -3.05 13.69 0.31
N THR A 111 -2.05 13.55 1.19
CA THR A 111 -2.23 13.73 2.63
C THR A 111 -2.55 15.19 2.98
N ALA A 112 -1.80 16.15 2.43
CA ALA A 112 -2.03 17.57 2.67
C ALA A 112 -3.41 18.02 2.16
N SER A 113 -3.79 17.64 0.94
CA SER A 113 -5.11 17.95 0.37
C SER A 113 -6.23 17.31 1.18
N SER A 114 -6.09 16.05 1.59
CA SER A 114 -7.12 15.39 2.40
C SER A 114 -7.28 16.06 3.77
N LEU A 115 -6.18 16.37 4.47
CA LEU A 115 -6.24 17.08 5.75
C LEU A 115 -6.83 18.49 5.60
N TRP A 116 -6.54 19.18 4.50
CA TRP A 116 -7.07 20.53 4.26
C TRP A 116 -8.57 20.53 4.01
N VAL A 117 -9.08 19.56 3.23
CA VAL A 117 -10.51 19.38 2.97
C VAL A 117 -11.25 18.97 4.24
N THR A 118 -10.73 18.02 5.00
CA THR A 118 -11.37 17.58 6.25
C THR A 118 -11.41 18.67 7.31
N ARG A 119 -10.34 19.47 7.45
CA ARG A 119 -10.34 20.63 8.36
C ARG A 119 -11.38 21.69 7.96
N ARG A 120 -11.70 21.80 6.67
CA ARG A 120 -12.70 22.74 6.16
C ARG A 120 -14.12 22.24 6.41
N GLN A 121 -14.35 20.93 6.35
CA GLN A 121 -15.63 20.30 6.68
C GLN A 121 -15.93 20.27 8.18
N GLU A 122 -14.92 20.19 9.06
CA GLU A 122 -15.12 20.30 10.51
C GLU A 122 -15.43 21.73 11.02
N ARG A 123 -15.24 22.75 10.17
CA ARG A 123 -15.46 24.17 10.50
C ARG A 123 -16.75 24.76 9.92
N ALA A 124 -17.47 24.01 9.08
CA ALA A 124 -18.77 24.39 8.50
C ALA A 124 -19.90 23.72 9.29
#